data_AF-Q4FN09-F1
#
_entry.id   AF-Q4FN09-F1
#
_cell.length_a   1.000
_cell.length_b   1.000
_cell.length_c   1.000
_cell.angle_alpha   90.00
_cell.angle_beta   90.00
_cell.angle_gamma   90.00
#
_symmetry.space_group_name_H-M   'P 1'
#
loop_
_entity.id
_entity.type
_entity.pdbx_description
1 polymer ?
#
loop_
_entity_poly.entity_id
_entity_poly.type
_entity_poly.pdbx_seq_one_letter_code
_entity_poly.pdbx_strand_id
1 'polypeptide(L)'
;MKDKNLPLDNNTLSLEELTKEANNIIESLESEKDLQNSIDSYQQLLKLNNIIEKKFYKTSKMINEETKKKINNINSKKNAK
;
A
#
# COMPACT_ATOMS: atom_id res chain seq x y z
N MET A 1 -20.26 12.71 -10.58
CA MET A 1 -19.62 12.01 -11.71
C MET A 1 -18.93 10.79 -11.14
N LYS A 2 -19.12 9.60 -11.74
CA LYS A 2 -18.47 8.37 -11.27
C LYS A 2 -17.06 8.38 -11.83
N ASP A 3 -16.12 8.97 -11.08
CA ASP A 3 -14.71 8.85 -11.42
C ASP A 3 -14.36 7.36 -11.41
N LYS A 4 -14.12 6.88 -12.63
CA LYS A 4 -13.54 5.58 -12.90
C LYS A 4 -12.16 5.60 -12.23
N ASN A 5 -12.11 5.12 -10.99
CA ASN A 5 -10.88 4.56 -10.44
C ASN A 5 -10.56 3.33 -11.30
N LEU A 6 -10.00 3.56 -12.49
CA LEU A 6 -9.33 2.52 -13.22
C LEU A 6 -8.32 1.90 -12.24
N PRO A 7 -8.23 0.57 -12.16
CA PRO A 7 -7.15 -0.05 -11.43
C PRO A 7 -5.89 0.34 -12.19
N LEU A 8 -5.18 1.36 -11.70
CA LEU A 8 -3.81 1.59 -12.10
C LEU A 8 -3.10 0.27 -11.78
N ASP A 9 -2.47 -0.31 -12.79
CA ASP A 9 -1.90 -1.66 -12.86
C ASP A 9 -0.68 -1.85 -11.92
N ASN A 10 -0.69 -1.14 -10.80
CA ASN A 10 0.36 -1.02 -9.79
C ASN A 10 0.38 -2.25 -8.86
N ASN A 11 -0.35 -3.31 -9.22
CA ASN A 11 -0.32 -4.59 -8.51
C ASN A 11 1.05 -5.29 -8.64
N THR A 12 1.88 -4.89 -9.61
CA THR A 12 3.22 -5.48 -9.83
C THR A 12 4.27 -4.95 -8.84
N LEU A 13 4.27 -3.64 -8.56
CA LEU A 13 5.25 -2.99 -7.68
C LEU A 13 5.09 -3.43 -6.24
N SER A 14 6.19 -3.75 -5.56
CA SER A 14 6.26 -4.08 -4.13
C SER A 14 5.89 -2.88 -3.25
N LEU A 15 5.54 -3.13 -1.98
CA LEU A 15 5.25 -2.05 -1.03
C LEU A 15 6.48 -1.13 -0.83
N GLU A 16 7.66 -1.73 -0.88
CA GLU A 16 8.94 -1.02 -0.76
C GLU A 16 9.20 -0.10 -1.95
N GLU A 17 8.99 -0.58 -3.18
CA GLU A 17 9.12 0.24 -4.38
C GLU A 17 8.14 1.43 -4.38
N LEU A 18 6.87 1.18 -4.04
CA LEU A 18 5.86 2.24 -3.93
C LEU A 18 6.22 3.27 -2.87
N THR A 19 6.74 2.82 -1.72
CA THR A 19 7.17 3.72 -0.63
C THR A 19 8.39 4.54 -1.04
N LYS A 20 9.34 3.94 -1.76
CA LYS A 20 10.51 4.63 -2.30
C LYS A 20 10.11 5.71 -3.31
N GLU A 21 9.18 5.40 -4.20
CA GLU A 21 8.64 6.38 -5.16
C GLU A 21 7.94 7.54 -4.42
N ALA A 22 7.16 7.26 -3.38
CA ALA A 22 6.51 8.28 -2.57
C ALA A 22 7.54 9.20 -1.88
N ASN A 23 8.61 8.63 -1.33
CA ASN A 23 9.69 9.41 -0.71
C ASN A 23 10.40 10.31 -1.72
N ASN A 24 10.68 9.82 -2.93
CA ASN A 24 11.28 10.63 -3.99
C ASN A 24 10.38 11.83 -4.38
N ILE A 25 9.06 11.63 -4.43
CA ILE A 25 8.10 12.72 -4.69
C ILE A 25 8.12 13.72 -3.53
N ILE A 26 8.16 13.25 -2.27
CA ILE A 26 8.26 14.13 -1.09
C ILE A 26 9.53 14.97 -1.14
N GLU A 27 10.69 14.37 -1.39
CA GLU A 27 11.97 15.09 -1.52
C GLU A 27 11.89 16.16 -2.62
N SER A 28 11.27 15.83 -3.75
CA SER A 28 11.06 16.79 -4.85
C SER A 28 10.14 17.94 -4.42
N LEU A 29 9.03 17.64 -3.74
CA LEU A 29 8.07 18.62 -3.22
C LEU A 29 8.69 19.53 -2.15
N GLU A 30 9.56 19.02 -1.28
CA GLU A 30 10.25 19.80 -0.25
C GLU A 30 11.26 20.78 -0.84
N SER A 31 11.82 20.46 -2.01
CA SER A 31 12.75 21.33 -2.74
C SER A 31 12.06 22.37 -3.63
N GLU A 32 10.79 22.14 -3.99
CA GLU A 32 10.03 23.02 -4.87
C GLU A 32 9.53 24.26 -4.12
N LYS A 33 9.81 25.44 -4.67
CA LYS A 33 9.42 26.73 -4.08
C LYS A 33 8.10 27.25 -4.64
N ASP A 34 7.76 26.84 -5.85
CA ASP A 34 6.52 27.23 -6.51
C ASP A 34 5.41 26.21 -6.24
N LEU A 35 4.44 26.62 -5.42
CA LEU A 35 3.29 25.80 -5.06
C LEU A 35 2.44 25.40 -6.28
N GLN A 36 2.40 26.23 -7.34
CA GLN A 36 1.62 25.92 -8.53
C GLN A 36 2.24 24.75 -9.31
N ASN A 37 3.58 24.70 -9.37
CA ASN A 37 4.31 23.62 -10.04
C ASN A 37 4.27 22.30 -9.27
N SER A 38 3.96 22.35 -7.98
CA SER A 38 3.93 21.18 -7.10
C SER A 38 2.56 20.48 -7.05
N ILE A 39 1.49 21.08 -7.59
CA ILE A 39 0.11 20.54 -7.53
C ILE A 39 0.03 19.13 -8.13
N ASP A 40 0.60 18.92 -9.31
CA ASP A 40 0.54 17.62 -9.99
C ASP A 40 1.31 16.55 -9.20
N SER A 41 2.49 16.89 -8.70
CA SER A 41 3.31 16.01 -7.86
C SER A 41 2.59 15.65 -6.55
N TYR A 42 1.90 16.61 -5.93
CA TYR A 42 1.10 16.36 -4.72
C TYR A 42 -0.09 15.45 -5.01
N GLN A 43 -0.79 15.64 -6.13
CA GLN A 43 -1.87 14.75 -6.54
C GLN A 43 -1.38 13.33 -6.83
N GLN A 44 -0.19 13.19 -7.43
CA GLN A 44 0.45 11.89 -7.63
C GLN A 44 0.79 11.22 -6.28
N LEU A 45 1.37 11.97 -5.34
CA LEU A 45 1.67 11.48 -3.99
C LEU A 45 0.41 10.97 -3.28
N LEU A 46 -0.71 11.70 -3.36
CA LEU A 46 -1.99 11.28 -2.79
C LEU A 46 -2.48 9.95 -3.39
N LYS A 47 -2.41 9.80 -4.71
CA LYS A 47 -2.79 8.55 -5.38
C LYS A 47 -1.90 7.40 -4.93
N LEU A 48 -0.60 7.62 -4.88
CA LEU A 48 0.40 6.63 -4.48
C LEU A 48 0.20 6.19 -3.02
N ASN A 49 -0.02 7.13 -2.11
CA ASN A 49 -0.28 6.84 -0.70
C ASN A 49 -1.53 5.98 -0.51
N ASN A 50 -2.61 6.27 -1.24
CA ASN A 50 -3.83 5.45 -1.22
C ASN A 50 -3.58 4.01 -1.70
N ILE A 51 -2.65 3.79 -2.63
CA ILE A 51 -2.29 2.45 -3.10
C ILE A 51 -1.47 1.72 -2.04
N ILE A 52 -0.48 2.40 -1.44
CA ILE A 52 0.35 1.88 -0.35
C ILE A 52 -0.54 1.42 0.81
N GLU A 53 -1.48 2.25 1.25
CA GLU A 53 -2.41 1.94 2.34
C GLU A 53 -3.23 0.68 2.04
N LYS A 54 -3.86 0.61 0.86
CA LYS A 54 -4.64 -0.56 0.45
C LYS A 54 -3.81 -1.83 0.40
N LYS A 55 -2.58 -1.74 -0.10
CA LYS A 55 -1.68 -2.89 -0.22
C LYS A 55 -1.20 -3.36 1.15
N PHE A 56 -0.84 -2.44 2.03
CA PHE A 56 -0.46 -2.73 3.41
C PHE A 56 -1.62 -3.40 4.16
N TYR A 57 -2.83 -2.86 4.07
CA TYR A 57 -4.02 -3.43 4.69
C TYR A 57 -4.29 -4.86 4.21
N LYS A 58 -4.28 -5.09 2.89
CA LYS A 58 -4.50 -6.42 2.31
C LYS A 58 -3.45 -7.44 2.79
N THR A 59 -2.18 -7.03 2.82
CA THR A 59 -1.08 -7.88 3.27
C THR A 59 -1.20 -8.23 4.74
N SER A 60 -1.49 -7.24 5.60
CA SER A 60 -1.70 -7.43 7.04
C SER A 60 -2.89 -8.38 7.31
N LYS A 61 -4.00 -8.20 6.60
CA LYS A 61 -5.17 -9.09 6.69
C LYS A 61 -4.82 -10.53 6.32
N MET A 62 -4.11 -10.73 5.21
CA MET A 62 -3.66 -12.05 4.77
C MET A 62 -2.76 -12.74 5.82
N ILE A 63 -1.79 -12.00 6.38
CA ILE A 63 -0.91 -12.52 7.43
C ILE A 63 -1.72 -12.95 8.67
N ASN A 64 -2.68 -12.13 9.09
CA ASN A 64 -3.54 -12.44 10.23
C ASN A 64 -4.38 -13.72 10.00
N GLU A 65 -4.98 -13.85 8.83
CA GLU A 65 -5.76 -15.03 8.46
C GLU A 65 -4.90 -16.31 8.42
N GLU A 66 -3.74 -16.24 7.77
CA GLU A 66 -2.80 -17.38 7.71
C GLU A 66 -2.24 -17.76 9.09
N THR A 67 -1.96 -16.76 9.94
CA THR A 67 -1.51 -17.00 11.32
C THR A 67 -2.60 -17.71 12.13
N LYS A 68 -3.85 -17.25 12.05
CA LYS A 68 -4.99 -17.92 12.71
C LYS A 68 -5.17 -19.36 12.24
N LYS A 69 -5.09 -19.61 10.92
CA LYS A 69 -5.15 -20.97 10.36
C LYS A 69 -4.03 -21.86 10.92
N LYS A 70 -2.79 -21.36 10.95
CA LYS A 70 -1.65 -22.11 11.51
C LYS A 70 -1.84 -22.45 12.98
N ILE A 71 -2.31 -21.51 13.80
CA ILE A 71 -2.60 -21.72 15.23
C ILE A 71 -3.70 -22.79 15.39
N ASN A 72 -4.79 -22.69 14.64
CA ASN A 72 -5.89 -23.66 14.69
C ASN A 72 -5.40 -25.07 14.29
N ASN A 73 -4.56 -25.18 13.26
CA ASN A 73 -3.98 -26.45 12.82
C ASN A 73 -3.04 -27.07 13.87
N ILE A 74 -2.33 -26.25 14.66
CA ILE A 74 -1.50 -26.74 15.77
C ILE A 74 -2.39 -27.27 16.90
N ASN A 75 -3.44 -26.53 17.25
CA ASN A 75 -4.37 -26.91 18.33
C ASN A 75 -5.15 -28.18 17.99
N SER A 76 -5.65 -28.32 16.75
CA SER A 76 -6.36 -29.53 16.33
C SER A 76 -5.47 -30.78 16.35
N LYS A 77 -4.19 -30.66 15.96
CA LYS A 77 -3.21 -31.76 16.07
C LYS A 77 -2.88 -32.14 17.50
N LYS A 78 -2.87 -31.18 18.44
CA LYS A 78 -2.67 -31.46 19.87
C LYS A 78 -3.85 -32.19 20.50
N ASN A 79 -5.07 -31.89 20.06
CA ASN A 79 -6.31 -32.49 20.55
C ASN A 79 -6.67 -33.83 19.89
N ALA A 80 -5.85 -34.32 18.95
CA ALA A 80 -6.01 -35.62 18.29
C ALA A 80 -5.25 -36.77 19.00
N LYS A 81 -4.76 -36.52 20.22
CA LYS A 81 -4.28 -37.53 21.18
C LYS A 81 -5.31 -37.70 22.28
#